data_AF-A0A6F8XUR3-F1
#
_entry.id   AF-A0A6F8XUR3-F1
#
_cell.length_a   1.000
_cell.length_b   1.000
_cell.length_c   1.000
_cell.angle_alpha   90.00
_cell.angle_beta   90.00
_cell.angle_gamma   90.00
#
_symmetry.space_group_name_H-M   'P 1'
#
loop_
_entity.id
_entity.type
_entity.pdbx_description
1 polymer ?
#
loop_
_entity_poly.entity_id
_entity_poly.type
_entity_poly.pdbx_seq_one_letter_code
_entity_poly.pdbx_strand_id
1 'polypeptide(L)'
;MTLREWRLPAALILLGLVPVIAGAARVTELGSSPEVTPDNARFVGDPVPVVLHIVGAVIYAWLGAFQFVPSLRRRRWHRWAGRVLVPCGLTVALSGLWMTFAYDLPAHDNAIVNGERVVFGSAMAVFIVLGLAAALRRDFGPHRAWMVRAYAIGLGAGHRRSPTRPT
;
A
#
# COMPACT_ATOMS: atom_id res chain seq x y z
N MET A 1 12.91 -17.05 -19.53
CA MET A 1 11.72 -16.50 -18.83
C MET A 1 10.51 -16.90 -19.64
N THR A 2 9.48 -17.47 -19.03
CA THR A 2 8.26 -17.88 -19.76
C THR A 2 7.14 -16.85 -19.56
N LEU A 3 6.27 -16.67 -20.56
CA LEU A 3 5.09 -15.78 -20.45
C LEU A 3 4.19 -16.12 -19.25
N ARG A 4 4.19 -17.39 -18.81
CA ARG A 4 3.43 -17.84 -17.64
C ARG A 4 3.92 -17.24 -16.33
N GLU A 5 5.23 -17.01 -16.18
CA GLU A 5 5.82 -16.42 -14.97
C GLU A 5 5.42 -14.95 -14.77
N TRP A 6 5.00 -14.27 -15.84
CA TRP A 6 4.67 -12.85 -15.85
C TRP A 6 3.18 -12.54 -15.69
N ARG A 7 2.30 -13.53 -15.83
CA ARG A 7 0.84 -13.34 -15.70
C ARG A 7 0.44 -12.76 -14.35
N LEU A 8 0.97 -13.32 -13.26
CA LEU A 8 0.67 -12.85 -11.91
C LEU A 8 1.23 -11.43 -11.68
N PRO A 9 2.53 -11.14 -11.88
CA PRO A 9 3.06 -9.78 -11.76
C PRO A 9 2.30 -8.75 -12.61
N ALA A 10 1.98 -9.08 -13.86
CA ALA A 10 1.23 -8.18 -14.73
C ALA A 10 -0.17 -7.90 -14.17
N ALA A 11 -0.88 -8.93 -13.69
CA ALA A 11 -2.18 -8.75 -13.05
C ALA A 11 -2.09 -7.87 -11.78
N LEU A 12 -1.05 -8.05 -10.96
CA LEU A 12 -0.83 -7.25 -9.75
C LEU A 12 -0.50 -5.78 -10.07
N ILE A 13 0.31 -5.54 -11.12
CA ILE A 13 0.62 -4.19 -11.61
C ILE A 13 -0.64 -3.51 -12.15
N LEU A 14 -1.42 -4.22 -12.97
CA LEU A 14 -2.69 -3.72 -13.50
C LEU A 14 -3.68 -3.41 -12.36
N LEU A 15 -3.78 -4.27 -11.36
CA LEU A 15 -4.59 -4.04 -10.17
C LEU A 15 -4.13 -2.78 -9.41
N GLY A 16 -2.83 -2.55 -9.33
CA GLY A 16 -2.26 -1.35 -8.71
C GLY A 16 -2.43 -0.06 -9.54
N LEU A 17 -2.89 -0.11 -10.79
CA LEU A 17 -2.91 1.07 -11.66
C LEU A 17 -3.91 2.13 -11.18
N VAL A 18 -5.10 1.71 -10.74
CA VAL A 18 -6.15 2.62 -10.25
C VAL A 18 -5.67 3.46 -9.05
N PRO A 19 -5.17 2.86 -7.95
CA PRO A 19 -4.68 3.64 -6.81
C PRO A 19 -3.44 4.48 -7.14
N VAL A 20 -2.60 4.05 -8.10
CA VAL A 20 -1.45 4.85 -8.56
C VAL A 20 -1.91 6.11 -9.27
N ILE A 21 -2.88 6.01 -10.19
CA ILE A 21 -3.43 7.17 -10.91
C ILE A 21 -4.11 8.14 -9.92
N ALA A 22 -4.93 7.60 -9.01
CA ALA A 22 -5.59 8.41 -7.99
C ALA A 22 -4.59 9.11 -7.06
N GLY A 23 -3.53 8.40 -6.65
CA GLY A 23 -2.46 8.96 -5.82
C GLY A 23 -1.65 10.03 -6.56
N ALA A 24 -1.32 9.82 -7.84
CA ALA A 24 -0.63 10.81 -8.66
C ALA A 24 -1.44 12.11 -8.78
N ALA A 25 -2.75 12.00 -9.08
CA ALA A 25 -3.65 13.15 -9.12
C ALA A 25 -3.64 13.92 -7.79
N ARG A 26 -3.71 13.21 -6.65
CA ARG A 26 -3.66 13.82 -5.32
C ARG A 26 -2.33 14.53 -5.03
N VAL A 27 -1.20 13.93 -5.37
CA VAL A 27 0.12 14.55 -5.16
C VAL A 27 0.28 15.79 -6.04
N THR A 28 -0.19 15.75 -7.30
CA THR A 28 -0.19 16.91 -8.18
C THR A 28 -1.09 18.04 -7.66
N GLU A 29 -2.29 17.70 -7.16
CA GLU A 29 -3.19 18.66 -6.50
C GLU A 29 -2.49 19.36 -5.34
N LEU A 30 -1.86 18.60 -4.42
CA LEU A 30 -1.18 19.14 -3.24
C LEU A 30 0.11 19.93 -3.56
N GLY A 31 0.78 19.62 -4.67
CA GLY A 31 1.95 20.36 -5.15
C GLY A 31 1.61 21.66 -5.88
N SER A 32 0.32 21.95 -6.08
CA SER A 32 -0.19 23.17 -6.69
C SER A 32 -0.77 24.11 -5.63
N SER A 33 -1.62 25.06 -6.02
CA SER A 33 -2.41 25.89 -5.11
C SER A 33 -3.87 25.45 -5.16
N PRO A 34 -4.24 24.31 -4.56
CA PRO A 34 -5.60 23.77 -4.68
C PRO A 34 -6.61 24.64 -3.92
N GLU A 35 -7.82 24.74 -4.46
CA GLU A 35 -8.94 25.26 -3.69
C GLU A 35 -9.25 24.32 -2.53
N VAL A 36 -9.41 24.87 -1.32
CA VAL A 36 -9.72 24.10 -0.13
C VAL A 36 -11.21 23.78 -0.11
N THR A 37 -11.52 22.49 -0.17
CA THR A 37 -12.87 21.93 -0.11
C THR A 37 -13.01 21.03 1.12
N PRO A 38 -14.23 20.72 1.58
CA PRO A 38 -14.43 19.77 2.67
C PRO A 38 -13.78 18.40 2.42
N ASP A 39 -13.69 17.97 1.16
CA ASP A 39 -13.15 16.67 0.77
C ASP A 39 -11.60 16.62 0.77
N ASN A 40 -10.91 17.76 0.66
CA ASN A 40 -9.44 17.81 0.61
C ASN A 40 -8.77 18.57 1.77
N ALA A 41 -9.54 19.30 2.60
CA ALA A 41 -9.00 20.17 3.65
C ALA A 41 -7.97 19.48 4.57
N ARG A 42 -8.25 18.24 4.98
CA ARG A 42 -7.33 17.41 5.80
C ARG A 42 -5.98 17.15 5.13
N PHE A 43 -5.98 16.95 3.82
CA PHE A 43 -4.76 16.70 3.04
C PHE A 43 -3.99 17.99 2.77
N VAL A 44 -4.67 19.11 2.61
CA VAL A 44 -4.04 20.43 2.44
C VAL A 44 -3.43 20.91 3.76
N GLY A 45 -4.13 20.70 4.89
CA GLY A 45 -3.66 21.10 6.22
C GLY A 45 -2.49 20.26 6.75
N ASP A 46 -2.44 18.98 6.42
CA ASP A 46 -1.35 18.08 6.79
C ASP A 46 -0.99 17.12 5.63
N PRO A 47 -0.23 17.59 4.61
CA PRO A 47 0.04 16.82 3.39
C PRO A 47 1.06 15.70 3.57
N VAL A 48 1.91 15.76 4.60
CA VAL A 48 3.06 14.85 4.74
C VAL A 48 2.63 13.38 4.87
N PRO A 49 1.67 12.99 5.73
CA PRO A 49 1.25 11.60 5.86
C PRO A 49 0.70 11.02 4.57
N VAL A 50 -0.16 11.76 3.84
CA VAL A 50 -0.78 11.28 2.61
C VAL A 50 0.23 11.17 1.47
N VAL A 51 1.19 12.10 1.35
CA VAL A 51 2.26 12.01 0.34
C VAL A 51 3.16 10.80 0.61
N LEU A 52 3.60 10.61 1.85
CA LEU A 52 4.40 9.44 2.24
C LEU A 52 3.65 8.13 2.00
N HIS A 53 2.35 8.10 2.32
CA HIS A 53 1.49 6.96 2.07
C HIS A 53 1.43 6.62 0.59
N ILE A 54 1.14 7.61 -0.27
CA ILE A 54 1.00 7.42 -1.72
C ILE A 54 2.32 6.95 -2.33
N VAL A 55 3.42 7.65 -2.08
CA VAL A 55 4.73 7.29 -2.64
C VAL A 55 5.15 5.89 -2.18
N GLY A 56 4.97 5.59 -0.88
CA GLY A 56 5.21 4.27 -0.33
C GLY A 56 4.35 3.20 -1.00
N ALA A 57 3.05 3.46 -1.21
CA ALA A 57 2.10 2.52 -1.78
C ALA A 57 2.39 2.20 -3.24
N VAL A 58 2.73 3.21 -4.05
CA VAL A 58 3.11 3.05 -5.45
C VAL A 58 4.34 2.15 -5.57
N ILE A 59 5.40 2.47 -4.82
CA ILE A 59 6.63 1.67 -4.81
C ILE A 59 6.32 0.25 -4.33
N TYR A 60 5.61 0.12 -3.21
CA TYR A 60 5.29 -1.18 -2.62
C TYR A 60 4.48 -2.07 -3.56
N ALA A 61 3.42 -1.54 -4.18
CA ALA A 61 2.56 -2.28 -5.10
C ALA A 61 3.32 -2.74 -6.35
N TRP A 62 4.00 -1.83 -7.05
CA TRP A 62 4.62 -2.15 -8.33
C TRP A 62 5.94 -2.89 -8.18
N LEU A 63 6.87 -2.41 -7.35
CA LEU A 63 8.14 -3.13 -7.12
C LEU A 63 7.89 -4.49 -6.44
N GLY A 64 6.86 -4.57 -5.58
CA GLY A 64 6.46 -5.79 -4.90
C GLY A 64 5.93 -6.87 -5.84
N ALA A 65 5.27 -6.51 -6.94
CA ALA A 65 4.77 -7.47 -7.94
C ALA A 65 5.91 -8.34 -8.52
N PHE A 66 7.08 -7.75 -8.72
CA PHE A 66 8.25 -8.46 -9.24
C PHE A 66 8.84 -9.46 -8.23
N GLN A 67 8.51 -9.38 -6.93
CA GLN A 67 8.92 -10.37 -5.92
C GLN A 67 8.34 -11.76 -6.19
N PHE A 68 7.23 -11.82 -6.93
CA PHE A 68 6.54 -13.06 -7.28
C PHE A 68 7.11 -13.74 -8.53
N VAL A 69 8.03 -13.09 -9.26
CA VAL A 69 8.68 -13.65 -10.45
C VAL A 69 9.74 -14.68 -10.04
N PRO A 70 9.60 -15.99 -10.37
CA PRO A 70 10.51 -17.03 -9.92
C PRO A 70 11.98 -16.79 -10.32
N SER A 71 12.23 -16.26 -11.52
CA SER A 71 13.58 -15.97 -12.03
C SER A 71 14.27 -14.81 -11.31
N LEU A 72 13.51 -13.84 -10.77
CA LEU A 72 14.05 -12.71 -10.00
C LEU A 72 14.25 -13.08 -8.53
N ARG A 73 13.41 -13.98 -7.99
CA ARG A 73 13.48 -14.47 -6.61
C ARG A 73 14.79 -15.19 -6.27
N ARG A 74 15.40 -15.87 -7.26
CA ARG A 74 16.67 -16.61 -7.08
C ARG A 74 17.92 -15.72 -7.13
N ARG A 75 17.77 -14.41 -7.34
CA ARG A 75 18.89 -13.46 -7.55
C ARG A 75 19.07 -12.51 -6.36
N ARG A 76 20.20 -11.80 -6.31
CA ARG A 76 20.46 -10.71 -5.35
C ARG A 76 19.37 -9.62 -5.39
N TRP A 77 18.70 -9.49 -6.54
CA TRP A 77 17.58 -8.57 -6.77
C TRP A 77 16.48 -8.70 -5.71
N HIS A 78 16.05 -9.92 -5.35
CA HIS A 78 15.01 -10.14 -4.34
C HIS A 78 15.36 -9.47 -3.00
N ARG A 79 16.64 -9.57 -2.60
CA ARG A 79 17.12 -9.00 -1.33
C ARG A 79 17.25 -7.48 -1.41
N TRP A 80 17.69 -6.94 -2.54
CA TRP A 80 17.80 -5.49 -2.73
C TRP A 80 16.43 -4.83 -2.78
N ALA A 81 15.53 -5.35 -3.60
CA ALA A 81 14.17 -4.86 -3.67
C ALA A 81 13.43 -5.06 -2.33
N GLY A 82 13.65 -6.17 -1.62
CA GLY A 82 13.13 -6.37 -0.27
C GLY A 82 13.56 -5.30 0.75
N ARG A 83 14.80 -4.79 0.67
CA ARG A 83 15.29 -3.69 1.54
C ARG A 83 14.59 -2.37 1.27
N VAL A 84 14.05 -2.17 0.07
CA VAL A 84 13.24 -1.00 -0.28
C VAL A 84 11.77 -1.25 0.11
N LEU A 85 11.24 -2.43 -0.17
CA LEU A 85 9.84 -2.77 0.06
C LEU A 85 9.45 -2.81 1.53
N VAL A 86 10.34 -3.25 2.42
CA VAL A 86 10.06 -3.29 3.87
C VAL A 86 9.78 -1.89 4.42
N PRO A 87 10.67 -0.89 4.30
CA PRO A 87 10.38 0.45 4.77
C PRO A 87 9.19 1.08 4.03
N CYS A 88 9.05 0.91 2.71
CA CYS A 88 7.88 1.43 1.99
C CYS A 88 6.57 0.85 2.54
N GLY A 89 6.49 -0.46 2.76
CA GLY A 89 5.30 -1.10 3.30
C GLY A 89 4.98 -0.68 4.74
N LEU A 90 6.00 -0.48 5.59
CA LEU A 90 5.81 0.08 6.93
C LEU A 90 5.34 1.52 6.88
N THR A 91 5.93 2.35 6.01
CA THR A 91 5.48 3.73 5.78
C THR A 91 4.01 3.75 5.38
N VAL A 92 3.58 2.90 4.45
CA VAL A 92 2.17 2.79 4.03
C VAL A 92 1.27 2.43 5.21
N ALA A 93 1.62 1.38 5.95
CA ALA A 93 0.81 0.92 7.08
C ALA A 93 0.69 1.99 8.17
N LEU A 94 1.82 2.58 8.58
CA LEU A 94 1.86 3.53 9.70
C LEU A 94 1.23 4.88 9.33
N SER A 95 1.50 5.40 8.13
CA SER A 95 0.83 6.63 7.65
C SER A 95 -0.68 6.43 7.46
N GLY A 96 -1.11 5.25 6.97
CA GLY A 96 -2.53 4.92 6.84
C GLY A 96 -3.26 4.87 8.19
N LEU A 97 -2.62 4.25 9.18
CA LEU A 97 -3.12 4.22 10.56
C LEU A 97 -3.17 5.63 11.15
N TRP A 98 -2.09 6.41 10.99
CA TRP A 98 -2.05 7.81 11.45
C TRP A 98 -3.19 8.63 10.87
N MET A 99 -3.36 8.62 9.54
CA MET A 99 -4.45 9.34 8.88
C MET A 99 -5.84 8.88 9.34
N THR A 100 -5.99 7.61 9.73
CA THR A 100 -7.27 7.10 10.26
C THR A 100 -7.63 7.68 11.62
N PHE A 101 -6.64 8.06 12.43
CA PHE A 101 -6.88 8.64 13.77
C PHE A 101 -6.74 10.16 13.82
N ALA A 102 -5.88 10.74 12.99
CA ALA A 102 -5.50 12.14 13.07
C ALA A 102 -6.30 13.05 12.11
N TYR A 103 -6.84 12.51 11.00
CA TYR A 103 -7.62 13.33 10.09
C TYR A 103 -9.09 13.38 10.49
N ASP A 104 -9.68 14.57 10.35
CA ASP A 104 -11.12 14.75 10.34
C ASP A 104 -11.70 14.08 9.09
N LEU A 105 -12.25 12.89 9.29
CA LEU A 105 -12.82 12.07 8.25
C LEU A 105 -14.18 12.65 7.82
N PRO A 106 -14.47 12.73 6.51
CA PRO A 106 -15.77 13.22 6.05
C PRO A 106 -16.93 12.43 6.66
N ALA A 107 -18.09 13.06 6.82
CA ALA A 107 -19.27 12.43 7.42
C ALA A 107 -19.75 11.14 6.72
N HIS A 108 -19.28 10.86 5.50
CA HIS A 108 -19.55 9.64 4.75
C HIS A 108 -18.60 8.46 5.06
N ASP A 109 -17.45 8.70 5.70
CA ASP A 109 -16.56 7.64 6.19
C ASP A 109 -17.17 7.06 7.48
N ASN A 110 -17.75 5.86 7.37
CA ASN A 110 -18.43 5.21 8.50
C ASN A 110 -17.44 4.45 9.40
N ALA A 111 -17.83 4.20 10.65
CA ALA A 111 -17.01 3.50 11.64
C ALA A 111 -16.49 2.13 11.17
N ILE A 112 -17.20 1.49 10.24
CA ILE A 112 -16.80 0.22 9.62
C ILE A 112 -15.53 0.40 8.79
N VAL A 113 -15.49 1.39 7.90
CA VAL A 113 -14.32 1.69 7.05
C VAL A 113 -13.10 2.03 7.93
N ASN A 114 -13.28 2.80 9.00
CA ASN A 114 -12.20 3.10 9.93
C ASN A 114 -11.72 1.84 10.68
N GLY A 115 -12.64 0.99 11.15
CA GLY A 115 -12.30 -0.29 11.76
C GLY A 115 -11.47 -1.19 10.84
N GLU A 116 -11.86 -1.27 9.56
CA GLU A 116 -11.10 -2.00 8.54
C GLU A 116 -9.70 -1.42 8.33
N ARG A 117 -9.56 -0.09 8.24
CA ARG A 117 -8.24 0.57 8.11
C ARG A 117 -7.33 0.24 9.28
N VAL A 118 -7.87 0.27 10.50
CA VAL A 118 -7.11 -0.09 11.72
C VAL A 118 -6.69 -1.55 11.69
N VAL A 119 -7.61 -2.46 11.41
CA VAL A 119 -7.33 -3.91 11.38
C VAL A 119 -6.31 -4.24 10.29
N PHE A 120 -6.56 -3.83 9.05
CA PHE A 120 -5.70 -4.18 7.92
C PHE A 120 -4.37 -3.43 7.94
N GLY A 121 -4.35 -2.15 8.32
CA GLY A 121 -3.11 -1.39 8.50
C GLY A 121 -2.20 -2.01 9.56
N SER A 122 -2.77 -2.39 10.70
CA SER A 122 -2.01 -3.05 11.78
C SER A 122 -1.53 -4.44 11.37
N ALA A 123 -2.40 -5.24 10.75
CA ALA A 123 -2.05 -6.57 10.25
C ALA A 123 -0.92 -6.50 9.20
N MET A 124 -0.97 -5.51 8.29
CA MET A 124 0.10 -5.29 7.30
C MET A 124 1.44 -5.00 7.98
N ALA A 125 1.47 -4.08 8.95
CA ALA A 125 2.69 -3.77 9.70
C ALA A 125 3.24 -5.02 10.43
N VAL A 126 2.36 -5.74 11.13
CA VAL A 126 2.74 -6.98 11.84
C VAL A 126 3.31 -8.02 10.88
N PHE A 127 2.66 -8.27 9.75
CA PHE A 127 3.15 -9.26 8.78
C PHE A 127 4.49 -8.85 8.16
N ILE A 128 4.73 -7.56 7.91
CA ILE A 128 6.05 -7.10 7.43
C ILE A 128 7.13 -7.37 8.50
N VAL A 129 6.86 -7.02 9.77
CA VAL A 129 7.81 -7.23 10.87
C VAL A 129 8.09 -8.71 11.10
N LEU A 130 7.05 -9.55 11.13
CA LEU A 130 7.19 -11.00 11.28
C LEU A 130 7.95 -11.61 10.09
N GLY A 131 7.64 -11.16 8.87
CA GLY A 131 8.34 -11.59 7.66
C GLY A 131 9.82 -11.21 7.68
N LEU A 132 10.16 -9.99 8.12
CA LEU A 132 11.54 -9.54 8.28
C LEU A 132 12.26 -10.36 9.36
N ALA A 133 11.64 -10.54 10.53
CA ALA A 133 12.19 -11.31 11.63
C ALA A 133 12.46 -12.77 11.23
N ALA A 134 11.59 -13.38 10.42
CA ALA A 134 11.80 -14.71 9.87
C ALA A 134 12.98 -14.74 8.89
N ALA A 135 13.11 -13.74 8.00
CA ALA A 135 14.25 -13.64 7.09
C ALA A 135 15.59 -13.46 7.81
N LEU A 136 15.62 -12.66 8.89
CA LEU A 136 16.81 -12.47 9.73
C LEU A 136 17.23 -13.76 10.43
N ARG A 137 16.26 -14.57 10.85
CA ARG A 137 16.45 -15.94 11.37
C ARG A 137 16.77 -16.98 10.29
N ARG A 138 16.84 -16.57 9.02
CA ARG A 138 17.02 -17.42 7.83
C ARG A 138 15.92 -18.47 7.65
N ASP A 139 14.73 -18.21 8.20
CA ASP A 139 13.56 -19.07 8.04
C ASP A 139 12.68 -18.58 6.89
N PHE A 140 12.90 -19.15 5.71
CA PHE A 140 12.32 -18.65 4.46
C PHE A 140 10.87 -19.09 4.23
N GLY A 141 10.41 -20.16 4.90
CA GLY A 141 9.03 -20.64 4.81
C GLY A 141 8.05 -19.61 5.39
N PRO A 142 8.15 -19.29 6.69
CA PRO A 142 7.36 -18.25 7.35
C PRO A 142 7.60 -16.86 6.75
N HIS A 143 8.84 -16.51 6.38
CA HIS A 143 9.13 -15.25 5.70
C HIS A 143 8.22 -15.06 4.48
N ARG A 144 8.18 -16.06 3.58
CA ARG A 144 7.33 -16.01 2.39
C ARG A 144 5.87 -15.90 2.78
N ALA A 145 5.41 -16.69 3.74
CA ALA A 145 4.02 -16.72 4.15
C ALA A 145 3.56 -15.35 4.70
N TRP A 146 4.39 -14.67 5.49
CA TRP A 146 4.08 -13.34 6.02
C TRP A 146 4.13 -12.26 4.95
N MET A 147 5.17 -12.24 4.11
CA MET A 147 5.30 -11.21 3.07
C MET A 147 4.19 -11.29 2.01
N VAL A 148 3.70 -12.49 1.67
CA VAL A 148 2.55 -12.63 0.76
C VAL A 148 1.28 -12.05 1.38
N ARG A 149 1.02 -12.27 2.68
CA ARG A 149 -0.14 -11.71 3.37
C ARG A 149 -0.05 -10.19 3.48
N ALA A 150 1.11 -9.64 3.83
CA ALA A 150 1.34 -8.20 3.84
C ALA A 150 1.07 -7.57 2.48
N TYR A 151 1.59 -8.19 1.40
CA TYR A 151 1.41 -7.69 0.04
C TYR A 151 -0.05 -7.76 -0.42
N ALA A 152 -0.76 -8.84 -0.09
CA ALA A 152 -2.18 -8.97 -0.40
C ALA A 152 -3.03 -7.88 0.29
N ILE A 153 -2.72 -7.53 1.54
CA ILE A 153 -3.38 -6.42 2.24
C ILE A 153 -3.09 -5.09 1.54
N GLY A 154 -1.82 -4.83 1.24
CA GLY A 154 -1.41 -3.58 0.56
C GLY A 154 -2.09 -3.37 -0.79
N LEU A 155 -2.33 -4.45 -1.57
CA LEU A 155 -3.08 -4.38 -2.83
C LEU A 155 -4.61 -4.31 -2.64
N GLY A 156 -5.14 -4.98 -1.61
CA GLY A 156 -6.57 -5.04 -1.32
C GLY A 156 -7.17 -3.72 -0.83
N ALA A 157 -6.36 -2.83 -0.27
CA ALA A 157 -6.82 -1.53 0.25
C ALA A 157 -7.33 -0.56 -0.84
N GLY A 158 -6.99 -0.77 -2.12
CA GLY A 158 -7.32 0.15 -3.22
C GLY A 158 -8.65 -0.09 -3.96
N HIS A 159 -9.42 -1.14 -3.63
CA HIS A 159 -10.51 -1.63 -4.52
C HIS A 159 -11.94 -1.32 -4.09
N ARG A 160 -12.16 -0.38 -3.16
CA ARG A 160 -13.53 -0.05 -2.72
C ARG A 160 -14.05 1.19 -3.43
N ARG A 161 -14.98 0.98 -4.37
CA ARG A 161 -15.93 2.01 -4.80
C ARG A 161 -17.01 2.14 -3.72
N SER A 162 -17.22 3.35 -3.22
CA SER A 162 -18.43 3.70 -2.48
C SER A 162 -19.66 3.51 -3.40
N PRO A 163 -20.75 2.89 -2.92
CA PRO A 163 -22.00 2.87 -3.68
C PRO A 163 -22.55 4.30 -3.70
N THR A 164 -22.57 4.93 -4.88
CA THR A 164 -23.42 6.11 -5.11
C THR A 164 -24.86 5.66 -4.94
N ARG A 165 -25.54 6.11 -3.88
CA ARG A 165 -27.00 6.04 -3.85
C ARG A 165 -27.54 6.98 -4.93
N PRO A 166 -28.38 6.53 -5.88
CA PRO A 166 -29.23 7.46 -6.60
C PRO A 166 -30.27 8.01 -5.62
N THR A 167 -30.37 9.34 -5.64
CA THR A 167 -31.40 10.26 -5.08
C THR A 167 -32.46 9.68 -4.14
#